data_AF-A0A3U4YGT2-F1
#
_entry.id   AF-A0A3U4YGT2-F1
#
_cell.length_a   1.000
_cell.length_b   1.000
_cell.length_c   1.000
_cell.angle_alpha   90.00
_cell.angle_beta   90.00
_cell.angle_gamma   90.00
#
_symmetry.space_group_name_H-M   'P 1'
#
loop_
_entity.id
_entity.type
_entity.pdbx_description
1 polymer ?
#
loop_
_entity_poly.entity_id
_entity_poly.type
_entity_poly.pdbx_seq_one_letter_code
_entity_poly.pdbx_strand_id
1 'polypeptide(L)'
;MCDEYSRRRYSIPGTLHPGMVDIRHLRLLLTLCSVSNPRMVLAIEDVLVGGFPRREACERNGVSQSHLSVKLRRLQDVSQMVLRIYPYVRDEIESDRVM
;
A
#
# COMPACT_ATOMS: atom_id res chain seq x y z
N MET A 1 -11.80 16.05 23.80
CA MET A 1 -12.54 16.63 22.66
C MET A 1 -11.52 17.22 21.67
N CYS A 2 -10.74 16.34 21.03
CA CYS A 2 -9.71 16.69 20.04
C CYS A 2 -9.54 15.48 19.11
N ASP A 3 -10.43 15.30 18.13
CA ASP A 3 -10.25 14.22 17.15
C ASP A 3 -10.78 14.53 15.74
N GLU A 4 -11.46 15.67 15.56
CA GLU A 4 -12.16 15.96 14.30
C GLU A 4 -11.62 17.19 13.54
N TYR A 5 -10.98 18.14 14.22
CA TYR A 5 -10.50 19.39 13.60
C TYR A 5 -9.23 19.24 12.74
N SER A 6 -8.46 18.14 12.89
CA SER A 6 -7.24 17.90 12.10
C SER A 6 -7.45 16.99 10.87
N ARG A 7 -8.62 16.33 10.73
CA ARG A 7 -8.87 15.38 9.62
C ARG A 7 -9.16 16.05 8.27
N ARG A 8 -9.30 17.39 8.22
CA ARG A 8 -9.46 18.16 6.98
C ARG A 8 -8.14 18.66 6.37
N ARG A 9 -6.99 18.19 6.84
CA ARG A 9 -5.69 18.42 6.18
C ARG A 9 -5.38 17.27 5.23
N TYR A 10 -5.62 17.50 3.94
CA TYR A 10 -5.06 16.77 2.78
C TYR A 10 -4.77 15.27 3.02
N SER A 11 -5.80 14.44 3.02
CA SER A 11 -5.60 12.99 2.83
C SER A 11 -5.00 12.79 1.44
N ILE A 12 -3.72 12.42 1.36
CA ILE A 12 -3.09 12.06 0.08
C ILE A 12 -3.77 10.77 -0.40
N PRO A 13 -4.49 10.77 -1.54
CA PRO A 13 -5.13 9.57 -2.04
C PRO A 13 -4.10 8.46 -2.25
N GLY A 14 -4.46 7.23 -1.90
CA GLY A 14 -3.57 6.07 -2.04
C GLY A 14 -2.61 5.90 -0.87
N THR A 15 -2.85 6.60 0.26
CA THR A 15 -2.14 6.34 1.51
C THR A 15 -2.46 4.93 2.01
N LEU A 16 -1.44 4.12 2.24
CA LEU A 16 -1.52 2.77 2.77
C LEU A 16 -1.44 2.84 4.29
N HIS A 17 -2.57 2.56 4.93
CA HIS A 17 -2.64 2.51 6.39
C HIS A 17 -2.43 1.07 6.87
N PRO A 18 -1.55 0.84 7.86
CA PRO A 18 -1.39 -0.48 8.48
C PRO A 18 -2.73 -1.06 8.95
N GLY A 19 -2.97 -2.34 8.66
CA GLY A 19 -4.22 -3.04 9.02
C GLY A 19 -5.45 -2.67 8.21
N MET A 20 -5.32 -1.85 7.16
CA MET A 20 -6.45 -1.34 6.36
C MET A 20 -6.32 -1.67 4.87
N VAL A 21 -5.28 -2.36 4.44
CA VAL A 21 -5.07 -2.70 3.03
C VAL A 21 -5.73 -4.04 2.70
N ASP A 22 -6.60 -4.06 1.69
CA ASP A 22 -7.17 -5.32 1.16
C ASP A 22 -6.07 -6.20 0.56
N ILE A 23 -6.12 -7.50 0.84
CA ILE A 23 -5.10 -8.46 0.38
C ILE A 23 -4.92 -8.50 -1.14
N ARG A 24 -6.00 -8.29 -1.92
CA ARG A 24 -5.92 -8.25 -3.40
C ARG A 24 -5.22 -6.99 -3.87
N HIS A 25 -5.51 -5.84 -3.25
CA HIS A 25 -4.80 -4.60 -3.52
C HIS A 25 -3.30 -4.73 -3.19
N LEU A 26 -2.97 -5.33 -2.03
CA LEU A 26 -1.58 -5.58 -1.67
C LEU A 26 -0.87 -6.48 -2.70
N ARG A 27 -1.50 -7.57 -3.14
CA ARG A 27 -0.91 -8.49 -4.13
C ARG A 27 -0.55 -7.76 -5.43
N LEU A 28 -1.44 -6.90 -5.93
CA LEU A 28 -1.17 -6.09 -7.12
C LEU A 28 0.03 -5.15 -6.90
N LEU A 29 0.11 -4.48 -5.76
CA LEU A 29 1.24 -3.60 -5.42
C LEU A 29 2.56 -4.37 -5.32
N LEU A 30 2.56 -5.57 -4.74
CA LEU A 30 3.74 -6.43 -4.66
C LEU A 30 4.23 -6.84 -6.05
N THR A 31 3.31 -7.18 -6.96
CA THR A 31 3.63 -7.44 -8.37
C THR A 31 4.24 -6.21 -9.05
N LEU A 32 3.61 -5.04 -8.92
CA LEU A 32 4.12 -3.78 -9.50
C LEU A 32 5.49 -3.37 -8.95
N CYS A 33 5.78 -3.69 -7.69
CA CYS A 33 7.05 -3.37 -7.04
C CYS A 33 8.11 -4.47 -7.16
N SER A 34 7.84 -5.55 -7.88
CA SER A 34 8.71 -6.72 -8.02
C SER A 34 9.19 -7.29 -6.67
N VAL A 35 8.27 -7.40 -5.70
CA VAL A 35 8.55 -7.98 -4.37
C VAL A 35 8.10 -9.43 -4.36
N SER A 36 9.05 -10.35 -4.50
CA SER A 36 8.79 -11.79 -4.57
C SER A 36 9.46 -12.62 -3.46
N ASN A 37 10.32 -12.00 -2.64
CA ASN A 37 10.95 -12.70 -1.51
C ASN A 37 9.86 -13.09 -0.49
N PRO A 38 9.66 -14.38 -0.18
CA PRO A 38 8.53 -14.82 0.65
C PRO A 38 8.51 -14.20 2.05
N ARG A 39 9.68 -14.06 2.70
CA ARG A 39 9.79 -13.44 4.04
C ARG A 39 9.41 -11.97 4.00
N MET A 40 9.81 -11.25 2.95
CA MET A 40 9.44 -9.85 2.79
C MET A 40 7.96 -9.68 2.46
N VAL A 41 7.39 -10.56 1.63
CA VAL A 41 5.95 -10.56 1.32
C VAL A 41 5.14 -10.74 2.61
N LEU A 42 5.47 -11.75 3.42
CA LEU A 42 4.80 -12.00 4.70
C LEU A 42 4.95 -10.83 5.67
N ALA A 43 6.17 -10.24 5.79
CA ALA A 43 6.38 -9.08 6.65
C ALA A 43 5.57 -7.84 6.22
N ILE A 44 5.41 -7.62 4.92
CA ILE A 44 4.58 -6.54 4.40
C ILE A 44 3.10 -6.82 4.65
N GLU A 45 2.64 -8.06 4.45
CA GLU A 45 1.27 -8.49 4.71
C GLU A 45 0.91 -8.34 6.19
N ASP A 46 1.78 -8.76 7.09
CA ASP A 46 1.63 -8.58 8.53
C ASP A 46 1.39 -7.10 8.88
N VAL A 47 2.14 -6.17 8.29
CA VAL A 47 1.96 -4.73 8.57
C VAL A 47 0.70 -4.17 7.91
N LEU A 48 0.52 -4.37 6.60
CA LEU A 48 -0.48 -3.65 5.81
C LEU A 48 -1.87 -4.27 5.89
N VAL A 49 -1.96 -5.59 6.02
CA VAL A 49 -3.22 -6.34 6.13
C VAL A 49 -3.48 -6.70 7.58
N GLY A 50 -2.49 -7.26 8.28
CA GLY A 50 -2.63 -7.70 9.67
C GLY A 50 -2.59 -6.58 10.71
N GLY A 51 -2.05 -5.41 10.37
CA GLY A 51 -1.92 -4.28 11.29
C GLY A 51 -0.82 -4.46 12.36
N PHE A 52 0.06 -5.45 12.19
CA PHE A 52 1.14 -5.69 13.14
C PHE A 52 2.14 -4.51 13.13
N PRO A 53 2.71 -4.15 14.31
CA PRO A 53 3.83 -3.22 14.37
C PRO A 53 4.98 -3.70 13.48
N ARG A 54 5.64 -2.76 12.78
CA ARG A 54 6.76 -3.10 11.88
C ARG A 54 7.86 -3.93 12.54
N ARG A 55 8.15 -3.63 13.81
CA ARG A 55 9.13 -4.37 14.60
C ARG A 55 8.75 -5.85 14.74
N GLU A 56 7.51 -6.11 15.12
CA GLU A 56 6.99 -7.48 15.31
C GLU A 56 6.96 -8.23 13.97
N ALA A 57 6.46 -7.60 12.90
CA ALA A 57 6.47 -8.19 11.56
C ALA A 57 7.89 -8.55 11.07
N CYS A 58 8.87 -7.69 11.36
CA CYS A 58 10.28 -7.97 11.06
C CYS A 58 10.83 -9.15 11.85
N GLU A 59 10.57 -9.22 13.16
CA GLU A 59 11.02 -10.28 14.05
C GLU A 59 10.41 -11.64 13.64
N ARG A 60 9.11 -11.69 13.36
CA ARG A 60 8.40 -12.92 12.96
C ARG A 60 8.89 -13.50 11.63
N ASN A 61 9.31 -12.64 10.71
CA ASN A 61 9.69 -13.04 9.35
C ASN A 61 11.21 -13.05 9.10
N GLY A 62 12.02 -12.66 10.09
CA GLY A 62 13.48 -12.62 9.97
C GLY A 62 13.97 -11.63 8.91
N VAL A 63 13.34 -10.46 8.80
CA VAL A 63 13.73 -9.38 7.88
C VAL A 63 14.15 -8.13 8.64
N SER A 64 15.07 -7.35 8.08
CA SER A 64 15.49 -6.10 8.73
C SER A 64 14.43 -5.00 8.61
N GLN A 65 14.29 -4.18 9.66
CA GLN A 65 13.36 -3.04 9.66
C GLN A 65 13.69 -1.99 8.59
N SER A 66 14.98 -1.80 8.28
CA SER A 66 15.41 -0.90 7.20
C SER A 66 14.94 -1.38 5.84
N HIS A 67 15.11 -2.68 5.55
CA HIS A 67 14.67 -3.27 4.28
C HIS A 67 13.14 -3.23 4.15
N LEU A 68 12.40 -3.58 5.21
CA LEU A 68 10.94 -3.45 5.23
C LEU A 68 10.50 -2.00 5.00
N SER A 69 11.14 -1.02 5.66
CA SER A 69 10.78 0.39 5.52
C SER A 69 10.97 0.92 4.11
N VAL A 70 12.04 0.52 3.42
CA VAL A 70 12.28 0.87 2.02
C VAL A 70 11.18 0.28 1.13
N LYS A 71 10.80 -0.98 1.34
CA LYS A 71 9.73 -1.62 0.56
C LYS A 71 8.37 -0.98 0.81
N LEU A 72 8.01 -0.71 2.07
CA LEU A 72 6.76 -0.02 2.42
C LEU A 72 6.67 1.38 1.78
N ARG A 73 7.78 2.15 1.79
CA ARG A 73 7.82 3.43 1.08
C ARG A 73 7.58 3.27 -0.42
N ARG A 74 8.24 2.28 -1.05
CA ARG A 74 8.03 2.02 -2.48
C ARG A 74 6.58 1.65 -2.81
N LEU A 75 5.96 0.79 -2.00
CA LEU A 75 4.55 0.43 -2.16
C LEU A 75 3.64 1.66 -1.99
N GLN A 76 3.95 2.51 -1.02
CA GLN A 76 3.23 3.76 -0.78
C GLN A 76 3.30 4.70 -2.00
N ASP A 77 4.49 4.89 -2.56
CA ASP A 77 4.69 5.75 -3.73
C ASP A 77 3.92 5.21 -4.95
N VAL A 78 3.97 3.89 -5.18
CA VAL A 78 3.25 3.24 -6.29
C VAL A 78 1.74 3.35 -6.09
N SER A 79 1.21 3.14 -4.88
CA SER A 79 -0.24 3.26 -4.63
C SER A 79 -0.75 4.68 -4.91
N GLN A 80 -0.02 5.70 -4.49
CA GLN A 80 -0.36 7.09 -4.79
C GLN A 80 -0.27 7.39 -6.30
N MET A 81 0.74 6.84 -6.97
CA MET A 81 0.90 6.99 -8.41
C MET A 81 -0.24 6.33 -9.20
N VAL A 82 -0.66 5.12 -8.81
CA VAL A 82 -1.80 4.42 -9.42
C VAL A 82 -3.07 5.26 -9.34
N LEU A 83 -3.37 5.88 -8.19
CA LEU A 83 -4.55 6.75 -8.10
C LEU A 83 -4.44 8.05 -8.90
N ARG A 84 -3.24 8.56 -9.14
CA ARG A 84 -3.03 9.71 -10.05
C ARG A 84 -3.17 9.33 -11.52
N ILE A 85 -2.82 8.09 -11.86
CA ILE A 85 -2.99 7.53 -13.22
C ILE A 85 -4.44 7.15 -13.49
N TYR A 86 -5.18 6.72 -12.46
CA TYR A 86 -6.51 6.16 -12.58
C TYR A 86 -7.54 6.99 -13.38
N PRO A 87 -7.61 8.33 -13.31
CA PRO A 87 -8.51 9.11 -14.16
C PRO A 87 -8.28 8.87 -15.65
N TYR A 88 -7.03 8.83 -16.10
CA TYR A 88 -6.71 8.61 -17.51
C TYR A 88 -7.11 7.21 -17.99
N VAL A 89 -6.88 6.19 -17.16
CA VAL A 89 -7.27 4.80 -17.46
C VAL A 89 -8.78 4.62 -17.42
N ARG A 90 -9.48 5.31 -16.51
CA ARG A 90 -10.94 5.28 -16.44
C ARG A 90 -11.55 5.84 -17.73
N ASP A 91 -11.07 6.99 -18.19
CA ASP A 91 -11.60 7.66 -19.39
C ASP A 91 -11.42 6.80 -20.65
N GLU A 92 -10.32 6.04 -20.74
CA GLU A 92 -10.10 5.04 -21.79
C GLU A 92 -11.13 3.89 -21.71
N ILE A 93 -11.32 3.30 -20.53
CA ILE A 93 -12.28 2.20 -20.33
C ILE A 93 -13.73 2.65 -20.61
N GLU A 94 -14.08 3.88 -20.25
CA GLU A 94 -15.40 4.45 -20.51
C GLU A 94 -15.60 4.78 -22.00
N SER A 95 -14.55 5.25 -22.70
CA SER A 95 -14.60 5.46 -24.16
C SER A 95 -14.79 4.15 -24.92
N ASP A 96 -14.13 3.07 -24.48
CA ASP A 96 -14.26 1.73 -25.09
C ASP A 96 -15.64 1.09 -24.87
N ARG A 97 -16.44 1.57 -23.93
CA ARG A 97 -17.80 1.08 -23.66
C ARG A 97 -18.90 1.79 -24.45
N VAL A 98 -18.56 2.92 -25.08
CA VAL A 98 -19.51 3.75 -25.86
C VAL A 98 -19.39 3.46 -27.37
N MET A 99 -18.39 2.67 -27.77
CA MET A 99 -18.25 2.07 -29.11
C MET A 99 -18.80 0.65 -29.14
#